data_AF-A0A5C9ERV6-F1
#
_entry.id   AF-A0A5C9ERV6-F1
#
_cell.length_a   1.000
_cell.length_b   1.000
_cell.length_c   1.000
_cell.angle_alpha   90.00
_cell.angle_beta   90.00
_cell.angle_gamma   90.00
#
_symmetry.space_group_name_H-M   'P 1'
#
loop_
_entity.id
_entity.type
_entity.pdbx_description
1 polymer ?
#
loop_
_entity_poly.entity_id
_entity_poly.type
_entity_poly.pdbx_seq_one_letter_code
_entity_poly.pdbx_strand_id
1 'polypeptide(L)'
;MSLKPKLILENFNSGKISKEFAIKTLIFLIIESKNDLVRFDSIEILGTIGSNHKSLFLLFEVILISDSNEKIRIAAFNILKKCFPIKAIKPISHAIEWENGDLLIFLIEFLEEIRFPKRRELLIKKIKTLNKRYLNFIVMDANLGNLRYTELKEIILNYLMYMSFESLYFHRHKIPLALDFYDFNFISNKKIFSKFENIE
;
A
#
# COMPACT_ATOMS: atom_id res chain seq x y z
N MET A 1 14.01 -1.55 32.32
CA MET A 1 14.88 -1.23 31.16
C MET A 1 14.04 -1.27 29.90
N SER A 2 13.95 -0.18 29.12
CA SER A 2 13.29 -0.25 27.81
C SER A 2 14.18 -1.06 26.86
N LEU A 3 13.75 -2.26 26.46
CA LEU A 3 14.41 -3.03 25.42
C LEU A 3 14.37 -2.22 24.11
N LYS A 4 15.55 -1.88 23.58
CA LYS A 4 15.69 -1.14 22.32
C LYS A 4 15.92 -2.14 21.18
N PRO A 5 15.17 -2.09 20.07
CA PRO A 5 15.33 -3.03 18.97
C PRO A 5 16.77 -3.10 18.44
N LYS A 6 17.44 -1.94 18.32
CA LYS A 6 18.84 -1.85 17.87
C LYS A 6 19.81 -2.65 18.75
N LEU A 7 19.64 -2.63 20.06
CA LEU A 7 20.49 -3.39 20.99
C LEU A 7 20.30 -4.91 20.81
N ILE A 8 19.10 -5.35 20.44
CA ILE A 8 18.84 -6.76 20.12
C ILE A 8 19.62 -7.16 18.87
N LEU A 9 19.60 -6.33 17.82
CA LEU A 9 20.37 -6.59 16.60
C LEU A 9 21.89 -6.60 16.88
N GLU A 10 22.40 -5.65 17.66
CA GLU A 10 23.82 -5.61 18.06
C GLU A 10 24.24 -6.87 18.81
N ASN A 11 23.45 -7.30 19.80
CA ASN A 11 23.73 -8.50 20.57
C ASN A 11 23.62 -9.77 19.72
N PHE A 12 22.69 -9.81 18.75
CA PHE A 12 22.59 -10.91 17.81
C PHE A 12 23.82 -10.99 16.91
N ASN A 13 24.22 -9.86 16.30
CA ASN A 13 25.38 -9.78 15.41
C ASN A 13 26.69 -10.11 16.13
N SER A 14 26.81 -9.76 17.41
CA SER A 14 27.99 -10.10 18.23
C SER A 14 27.93 -11.51 18.83
N GLY A 15 26.92 -12.33 18.51
CA GLY A 15 26.76 -13.69 19.03
C GLY A 15 26.41 -13.80 20.51
N LYS A 16 26.02 -12.70 21.18
CA LYS A 16 25.63 -12.68 22.60
C LYS A 16 24.27 -13.31 22.85
N ILE A 17 23.40 -13.31 21.84
CA ILE A 17 22.08 -13.96 21.89
C ILE A 17 21.88 -14.83 20.65
N SER A 18 21.10 -15.90 20.79
CA SER A 18 20.73 -16.76 19.68
C SER A 18 19.75 -16.06 18.74
N LYS A 19 19.69 -16.52 17.49
CA LYS A 19 18.70 -16.07 16.49
C LYS A 19 17.27 -16.23 16.99
N GLU A 20 16.97 -17.37 17.61
CA GLU A 20 15.65 -17.66 18.15
C GLU A 20 15.26 -16.67 19.25
N PHE A 21 16.19 -16.38 20.17
CA PHE A 21 15.95 -15.40 21.23
C PHE A 21 15.71 -14.00 20.65
N ALA A 22 16.55 -13.56 19.71
CA ALA A 22 16.38 -12.26 19.03
C ALA A 22 15.01 -12.14 18.36
N ILE A 23 14.59 -13.15 17.60
CA ILE A 23 13.28 -13.19 16.94
C ILE A 23 12.15 -13.10 17.96
N LYS A 24 12.19 -13.92 19.02
CA LYS A 24 11.14 -13.93 20.05
C LYS A 24 11.02 -12.57 20.75
N THR A 25 12.14 -11.94 21.08
CA THR A 25 12.15 -10.62 21.73
C THR A 25 11.62 -9.53 20.80
N LEU A 26 11.97 -9.55 19.51
CA LEU A 26 11.47 -8.56 18.55
C LEU A 26 9.97 -8.73 18.29
N ILE A 27 9.46 -9.97 18.18
CA ILE A 27 8.02 -10.23 18.08
C ILE A 27 7.29 -9.67 19.30
N PHE A 28 7.82 -9.89 20.50
CA PHE A 28 7.25 -9.33 21.72
C PHE A 28 7.17 -7.81 21.67
N LEU A 29 8.24 -7.12 21.21
CA LEU A 29 8.24 -5.67 21.07
C LEU A 29 7.22 -5.16 20.04
N ILE A 30 6.98 -5.90 18.95
CA ILE A 30 5.99 -5.51 17.93
C ILE A 30 4.57 -5.55 18.47
N ILE A 31 4.26 -6.57 19.27
CA ILE A 31 2.91 -6.82 19.80
C ILE A 31 2.60 -5.92 21.00
N GLU A 32 3.54 -5.78 21.95
CA GLU A 32 3.27 -5.16 23.25
C GLU A 32 3.64 -3.67 23.32
N SER A 33 4.50 -3.18 22.42
CA SER A 33 4.90 -1.78 22.44
C SER A 33 3.76 -0.88 21.97
N LYS A 34 3.48 0.19 22.71
CA LYS A 34 2.61 1.30 22.26
C LYS A 34 3.37 2.35 21.43
N ASN A 35 4.69 2.22 21.33
CA ASN A 35 5.53 3.15 20.59
C ASN A 35 5.77 2.62 19.18
N ASP A 36 5.18 3.28 18.19
CA ASP A 36 5.28 2.88 16.78
C ASP A 36 6.72 2.88 16.26
N LEU A 37 7.62 3.74 16.74
CA LEU A 37 9.03 3.68 16.33
C LEU A 37 9.69 2.39 16.81
N VAL A 38 9.40 1.94 18.02
CA VAL A 38 9.91 0.66 18.55
C VAL A 38 9.37 -0.52 17.73
N ARG A 39 8.08 -0.47 17.39
CA ARG A 39 7.44 -1.52 16.57
C ARG A 39 8.03 -1.55 15.17
N PHE A 40 8.14 -0.38 14.52
CA PHE A 40 8.73 -0.21 13.20
C PHE A 40 10.16 -0.75 13.14
N ASP A 41 11.03 -0.27 14.04
CA ASP A 41 12.42 -0.72 14.12
C ASP A 41 12.50 -2.25 14.35
N SER A 42 11.57 -2.81 15.14
CA SER A 42 11.54 -4.25 15.38
C SER A 42 11.15 -5.06 14.13
N ILE A 43 10.20 -4.56 13.33
CA ILE A 43 9.79 -5.18 12.05
C ILE A 43 10.95 -5.16 11.06
N GLU A 44 11.60 -4.01 10.88
CA GLU A 44 12.74 -3.87 9.98
C GLU A 44 13.88 -4.81 10.38
N ILE A 45 14.21 -4.87 11.67
CA ILE A 45 15.26 -5.76 12.18
C ILE A 45 14.90 -7.23 11.96
N LEU A 46 13.65 -7.66 12.20
CA LEU A 46 13.21 -9.02 11.88
C LEU A 46 13.41 -9.34 10.39
N GLY A 47 13.16 -8.37 9.51
CA GLY A 47 13.41 -8.46 8.08
C GLY A 47 14.88 -8.65 7.70
N THR A 48 15.80 -8.10 8.49
CA THR A 48 17.26 -8.25 8.30
C THR A 48 17.80 -9.58 8.84
N ILE A 49 17.32 -10.01 10.01
CA ILE A 49 17.74 -11.28 10.65
C ILE A 49 17.32 -12.48 9.78
N GLY A 50 16.33 -12.28 8.90
CA GLY A 50 16.02 -13.19 7.79
C GLY A 50 15.44 -14.50 8.31
N SER A 51 14.13 -14.55 8.46
CA SER A 51 13.44 -15.76 8.90
C SER A 51 12.16 -15.98 8.11
N ASN A 52 12.18 -17.00 7.25
CA ASN A 52 11.01 -17.45 6.50
C ASN A 52 10.12 -18.37 7.37
N HIS A 53 9.99 -18.06 8.66
CA HIS A 53 9.16 -18.84 9.57
C HIS A 53 7.68 -18.59 9.33
N LYS A 54 6.88 -19.66 9.38
CA LYS A 54 5.42 -19.58 9.22
C LYS A 54 4.75 -18.63 10.22
N SER A 55 5.24 -18.57 11.45
CA SER A 55 4.74 -17.65 12.49
C SER A 55 4.92 -16.18 12.11
N LEU A 56 6.01 -15.83 11.41
CA LEU A 56 6.26 -14.47 10.96
C LEU A 56 5.35 -14.07 9.81
N PHE A 57 5.04 -15.00 8.90
CA PHE A 57 4.04 -14.73 7.87
C PHE A 57 2.69 -14.32 8.48
N LEU A 58 2.18 -15.10 9.45
CA LEU A 58 0.90 -14.80 10.10
C LEU A 58 0.93 -13.46 10.86
N LEU A 59 2.03 -13.16 11.55
CA LEU A 59 2.21 -11.89 12.23
C LEU A 59 2.13 -10.71 11.24
N PHE A 60 2.90 -10.75 10.15
CA PHE A 60 2.92 -9.65 9.19
C PHE A 60 1.64 -9.57 8.36
N GLU A 61 0.94 -10.68 8.11
CA GLU A 61 -0.40 -10.68 7.51
C GLU A 61 -1.40 -9.91 8.38
N VAL A 62 -1.43 -10.19 9.69
CA VAL A 62 -2.32 -9.48 10.62
C VAL A 62 -1.97 -8.00 10.70
N ILE A 63 -0.68 -7.66 10.78
CA ILE A 63 -0.22 -6.27 10.82
C ILE A 63 -0.62 -5.55 9.54
N LEU A 64 -0.37 -6.12 8.36
CA LEU A 64 -0.72 -5.52 7.07
C LEU A 64 -2.20 -5.14 6.99
N ILE A 65 -3.08 -6.00 7.50
CA ILE A 65 -4.53 -5.85 7.35
C ILE A 65 -5.10 -4.90 8.42
N SER A 66 -4.61 -4.98 9.65
CA SER A 66 -5.35 -4.45 10.81
C SER A 66 -4.61 -3.38 11.62
N ASP A 67 -3.33 -3.11 11.34
CA ASP A 67 -2.61 -2.08 12.10
C ASP A 67 -3.14 -0.68 11.77
N SER A 68 -3.30 0.15 12.80
CA SER A 68 -3.79 1.53 12.60
C SER A 68 -2.73 2.46 12.01
N ASN A 69 -1.44 2.14 12.14
CA ASN A 69 -0.36 2.96 11.63
C ASN A 69 0.07 2.48 10.24
N GLU A 70 -0.15 3.31 9.22
CA GLU A 70 0.22 2.99 7.84
C GLU A 70 1.72 2.68 7.66
N LYS A 71 2.63 3.35 8.37
CA LYS A 71 4.07 3.07 8.29
C LYS A 71 4.40 1.67 8.79
N ILE A 72 3.70 1.21 9.82
CA ILE A 72 3.83 -0.15 10.35
C ILE A 72 3.30 -1.17 9.33
N ARG A 73 2.17 -0.88 8.68
CA ARG A 73 1.62 -1.71 7.61
C ARG A 73 2.55 -1.80 6.40
N ILE A 74 3.16 -0.68 5.99
CA ILE A 74 4.15 -0.63 4.90
C ILE A 74 5.37 -1.49 5.25
N ALA A 75 5.88 -1.40 6.48
CA ALA A 75 6.99 -2.25 6.93
C ALA A 75 6.60 -3.75 6.85
N ALA A 76 5.42 -4.12 7.34
CA ALA A 76 4.93 -5.50 7.25
C ALA A 76 4.77 -5.97 5.79
N PHE A 77 4.23 -5.13 4.91
CA PHE A 77 4.14 -5.38 3.48
C PHE A 77 5.53 -5.66 2.87
N ASN A 78 6.53 -4.83 3.18
CA ASN A 78 7.89 -5.01 2.65
C ASN A 78 8.48 -6.35 3.07
N ILE A 79 8.25 -6.79 4.31
CA ILE A 79 8.70 -8.12 4.76
C ILE A 79 7.93 -9.24 4.04
N LEU A 80 6.61 -9.12 3.90
CA LEU A 80 5.79 -10.09 3.17
C LEU A 80 6.22 -10.23 1.70
N LYS A 81 6.43 -9.10 1.01
CA LYS A 81 6.92 -9.04 -0.38
C LYS A 81 8.28 -9.73 -0.51
N LYS A 82 9.21 -9.42 0.39
CA LYS A 82 10.60 -9.95 0.33
C LYS A 82 10.69 -11.43 0.70
N CYS A 83 10.06 -11.83 1.80
CA CYS A 83 10.25 -13.16 2.39
C CYS A 83 9.19 -14.18 1.94
N PHE A 84 8.02 -13.72 1.51
CA PHE A 84 6.87 -14.57 1.21
C PHE A 84 6.13 -14.16 -0.09
N PRO A 85 6.81 -13.84 -1.21
CA PRO A 85 6.19 -13.19 -2.37
C PRO A 85 4.97 -13.93 -2.93
N ILE A 86 4.98 -15.26 -2.96
CA ILE A 86 3.84 -16.06 -3.45
C ILE A 86 2.69 -16.09 -2.43
N LYS A 87 3.01 -16.31 -1.13
CA LYS A 87 1.99 -16.39 -0.07
C LYS A 87 1.36 -15.03 0.24
N ALA A 88 2.11 -13.95 0.02
CA ALA A 88 1.68 -12.58 0.26
C ALA A 88 0.58 -12.11 -0.71
N ILE A 89 0.40 -12.77 -1.85
CA ILE A 89 -0.62 -12.40 -2.85
C ILE A 89 -2.02 -12.30 -2.23
N LYS A 90 -2.41 -13.27 -1.40
CA LYS A 90 -3.74 -13.30 -0.79
C LYS A 90 -3.98 -12.11 0.17
N PRO A 91 -3.15 -11.88 1.21
CA PRO A 91 -3.36 -10.74 2.10
C PRO A 91 -3.17 -9.39 1.41
N ILE A 92 -2.25 -9.28 0.43
CA ILE A 92 -2.09 -8.04 -0.37
C ILE A 92 -3.35 -7.77 -1.21
N SER A 93 -3.91 -8.79 -1.84
CA SER A 93 -5.19 -8.65 -2.58
C SER A 93 -6.31 -8.19 -1.67
N HIS A 94 -6.37 -8.70 -0.43
CA HIS A 94 -7.35 -8.27 0.56
C HIS A 94 -7.13 -6.82 1.00
N ALA A 95 -5.88 -6.43 1.27
CA ALA A 95 -5.54 -5.07 1.67
C ALA A 95 -5.92 -4.03 0.60
N ILE A 96 -5.73 -4.32 -0.69
CA ILE A 96 -6.11 -3.44 -1.80
C ILE A 96 -7.58 -3.03 -1.77
N GLU A 97 -8.48 -3.93 -1.34
CA GLU A 97 -9.92 -3.64 -1.32
C GLU A 97 -10.26 -2.51 -0.35
N TRP A 98 -9.55 -2.44 0.77
CA TRP A 98 -9.86 -1.56 1.91
C TRP A 98 -8.91 -0.37 2.03
N GLU A 99 -7.73 -0.43 1.42
CA GLU A 99 -6.71 0.60 1.59
C GLU A 99 -6.98 1.87 0.79
N ASN A 100 -6.76 3.05 1.38
CA ASN A 100 -6.99 4.33 0.70
C ASN A 100 -5.83 5.33 0.86
N GLY A 101 -4.71 4.92 1.46
CA GLY A 101 -3.51 5.75 1.61
C GLY A 101 -2.36 5.35 0.68
N ASP A 102 -1.17 5.82 1.01
CA ASP A 102 0.08 5.57 0.28
C ASP A 102 0.38 4.07 0.14
N LEU A 103 -0.03 3.26 1.13
CA LEU A 103 0.11 1.80 1.08
C LEU A 103 -0.55 1.20 -0.18
N LEU A 104 -1.67 1.75 -0.66
CA LEU A 104 -2.36 1.24 -1.84
C LEU A 104 -1.46 1.28 -3.09
N ILE A 105 -0.60 2.28 -3.22
CA ILE A 105 0.33 2.44 -4.35
C ILE A 105 1.29 1.25 -4.37
N PHE A 106 1.95 0.99 -3.23
CA PHE A 106 2.90 -0.11 -3.09
C PHE A 106 2.25 -1.49 -3.34
N LEU A 107 1.01 -1.69 -2.88
CA LEU A 107 0.29 -2.95 -3.10
C LEU A 107 -0.01 -3.18 -4.59
N ILE A 108 -0.41 -2.13 -5.32
CA ILE A 108 -0.70 -2.19 -6.75
C ILE A 108 0.58 -2.45 -7.54
N GLU A 109 1.68 -1.75 -7.22
CA GLU A 109 2.99 -1.97 -7.84
C GLU A 109 3.47 -3.41 -7.67
N PHE A 110 3.30 -3.98 -6.48
CA PHE A 110 3.65 -5.37 -6.26
C PHE A 110 2.87 -6.32 -7.17
N LEU A 111 1.56 -6.13 -7.36
CA LEU A 111 0.78 -6.97 -8.28
C LEU A 111 1.27 -6.88 -9.73
N GLU A 112 1.78 -5.72 -10.13
CA GLU A 112 2.39 -5.52 -11.45
C GLU A 112 3.73 -6.24 -11.57
N GLU A 113 4.61 -6.10 -10.58
CA GLU A 113 5.91 -6.77 -10.51
C GLU A 113 5.77 -8.29 -10.63
N ILE A 114 4.84 -8.89 -9.87
CA ILE A 114 4.62 -10.35 -9.91
C ILE A 114 3.73 -10.79 -11.09
N ARG A 115 3.29 -9.85 -11.93
CA ARG A 115 2.38 -10.08 -13.07
C ARG A 115 1.12 -10.86 -12.67
N PHE A 116 0.53 -10.56 -11.51
CA PHE A 116 -0.60 -11.31 -10.97
C PHE A 116 -1.77 -11.35 -11.97
N PRO A 117 -2.27 -12.53 -12.39
CA PRO A 117 -3.25 -12.61 -13.48
C PRO A 117 -4.57 -11.87 -13.21
N LYS A 118 -5.04 -11.86 -11.96
CA LYS A 118 -6.32 -11.25 -11.58
C LYS A 118 -6.20 -9.79 -11.12
N ARG A 119 -5.04 -9.14 -11.34
CA ARG A 119 -4.81 -7.76 -10.91
C ARG A 119 -5.82 -6.77 -11.48
N ARG A 120 -6.30 -6.97 -12.71
CA ARG A 120 -7.36 -6.12 -13.30
C ARG A 120 -8.68 -6.21 -12.54
N GLU A 121 -9.13 -7.43 -12.25
CA GLU A 121 -10.38 -7.66 -11.52
C GLU A 121 -10.34 -7.01 -10.14
N LEU A 122 -9.19 -7.09 -9.46
CA LEU A 122 -8.97 -6.41 -8.18
C LEU A 122 -9.06 -4.88 -8.31
N LEU A 123 -8.41 -4.27 -9.31
CA LEU A 123 -8.50 -2.82 -9.49
C LEU A 123 -9.92 -2.36 -9.85
N ILE A 124 -10.65 -3.12 -10.66
CA ILE A 124 -12.06 -2.82 -10.96
C ILE A 124 -12.90 -2.86 -9.68
N LYS A 125 -12.71 -3.88 -8.83
CA LYS A 125 -13.40 -3.99 -7.54
C LYS A 125 -13.05 -2.80 -6.64
N LYS A 126 -11.78 -2.42 -6.56
CA LYS A 126 -11.32 -1.25 -5.81
C LYS A 126 -11.93 0.05 -6.34
N ILE A 127 -11.91 0.28 -7.65
CA ILE A 127 -12.49 1.49 -8.26
C ILE A 127 -13.97 1.65 -7.87
N LYS A 128 -14.73 0.54 -7.82
CA LYS A 128 -16.14 0.56 -7.40
C LYS A 128 -16.37 0.96 -5.93
N THR A 129 -15.35 0.89 -5.07
CA THR A 129 -15.44 1.33 -3.67
C THR A 129 -15.00 2.78 -3.45
N LEU A 130 -14.45 3.45 -4.48
CA LEU A 130 -14.02 4.84 -4.38
C LEU A 130 -15.22 5.80 -4.26
N ASN A 131 -14.94 7.03 -3.85
CA ASN A 131 -15.96 8.06 -3.68
C ASN A 131 -16.79 8.25 -4.95
N LYS A 132 -18.12 8.11 -4.83
CA LYS A 132 -19.06 8.21 -5.97
C LYS A 132 -18.96 9.54 -6.71
N ARG A 133 -18.70 10.66 -6.02
CA ARG A 133 -18.54 11.98 -6.65
C ARG A 133 -17.33 12.01 -7.58
N TYR A 134 -16.20 11.49 -7.11
CA TYR A 134 -15.00 11.35 -7.93
C TYR A 134 -15.26 10.43 -9.14
N LEU A 135 -15.89 9.28 -8.92
CA LEU A 135 -16.21 8.34 -9.99
C LEU A 135 -17.15 8.95 -11.04
N ASN A 136 -18.18 9.68 -10.61
CA ASN A 136 -19.11 10.34 -11.52
C ASN A 136 -18.41 11.41 -12.39
N PHE A 137 -17.36 12.06 -11.88
CA PHE A 137 -16.62 13.08 -12.61
C PHE A 137 -15.56 12.49 -13.57
N ILE A 138 -14.89 11.42 -13.16
CA ILE A 138 -13.75 10.86 -13.94
C ILE A 138 -14.16 9.69 -14.82
N VAL A 139 -15.06 8.84 -14.34
CA VAL A 139 -15.41 7.60 -15.04
C VAL A 139 -16.55 7.84 -16.03
N MET A 140 -17.44 8.84 -15.83
CA MET A 140 -18.47 9.34 -16.78
C MET A 140 -18.88 8.36 -17.89
N ASP A 141 -19.39 7.16 -17.55
CA ASP A 141 -19.86 6.11 -18.49
C ASP A 141 -18.81 5.13 -19.06
N ALA A 142 -17.55 5.20 -18.65
CA ALA A 142 -16.52 4.26 -19.03
C ALA A 142 -16.85 2.85 -18.52
N ASN A 143 -16.98 1.91 -19.46
CA ASN A 143 -17.07 0.49 -19.14
C ASN A 143 -15.71 0.00 -18.62
N LEU A 144 -15.57 -0.05 -17.29
CA LEU A 144 -14.36 -0.51 -16.58
C LEU A 144 -13.84 -1.87 -17.09
N GLY A 145 -14.71 -2.72 -17.61
CA GLY A 145 -14.35 -4.02 -18.18
C GLY A 145 -13.44 -3.92 -19.41
N ASN A 146 -13.53 -2.83 -20.17
CA ASN A 146 -12.74 -2.60 -21.39
C ASN A 146 -11.39 -1.92 -21.12
N LEU A 147 -11.19 -1.37 -19.92
CA LEU A 147 -9.97 -0.64 -19.57
C LEU A 147 -8.79 -1.58 -19.30
N ARG A 148 -7.62 -1.22 -19.80
CA ARG A 148 -6.35 -1.90 -19.55
C ARG A 148 -5.96 -1.73 -18.08
N TYR A 149 -5.07 -2.61 -17.60
CA TYR A 149 -4.57 -2.53 -16.22
C TYR A 149 -3.95 -1.16 -15.90
N THR A 150 -3.19 -0.59 -16.83
CA THR A 150 -2.55 0.72 -16.67
C THR A 150 -3.57 1.84 -16.49
N GLU A 151 -4.65 1.83 -17.27
CA GLU A 151 -5.74 2.82 -17.18
C GLU A 151 -6.48 2.69 -15.83
N LEU A 152 -6.72 1.46 -15.37
CA LEU A 152 -7.30 1.22 -14.05
C LEU A 152 -6.37 1.70 -12.92
N LYS A 153 -5.06 1.47 -13.05
CA LYS A 153 -4.05 1.95 -12.09
C LYS A 153 -4.05 3.48 -12.04
N GLU A 154 -4.04 4.15 -13.20
CA GLU A 154 -4.09 5.61 -13.30
C GLU A 154 -5.33 6.20 -12.63
N ILE A 155 -6.51 5.60 -12.82
CA ILE A 155 -7.74 6.05 -12.13
C ILE A 155 -7.58 6.04 -10.61
N ILE A 156 -6.97 5.00 -10.05
CA ILE A 156 -6.74 4.88 -8.60
C ILE A 156 -5.68 5.88 -8.14
N LEU A 157 -4.58 6.04 -8.86
CA LEU A 157 -3.53 7.00 -8.49
C LEU A 157 -4.05 8.44 -8.53
N ASN A 158 -4.83 8.79 -9.55
CA ASN A 158 -5.49 10.09 -9.65
C ASN A 158 -6.49 10.31 -8.51
N TYR A 159 -7.16 9.25 -8.06
CA TYR A 159 -8.04 9.33 -6.90
C TYR A 159 -7.26 9.62 -5.61
N LEU A 160 -6.15 8.91 -5.37
CA LEU A 160 -5.29 9.17 -4.21
C LEU A 160 -4.77 10.60 -4.23
N MET A 161 -4.32 11.08 -5.39
CA MET A 161 -3.88 12.46 -5.58
C MET A 161 -5.01 13.47 -5.30
N TYR A 162 -6.21 13.23 -5.80
CA TYR A 162 -7.40 14.03 -5.51
C TYR A 162 -7.69 14.09 -4.01
N MET A 163 -7.64 12.96 -3.31
CA MET A 163 -7.83 12.90 -1.86
C MET A 163 -6.76 13.68 -1.09
N SER A 164 -5.49 13.57 -1.51
CA SER A 164 -4.40 14.37 -0.95
C SER A 164 -4.65 15.88 -1.13
N PHE A 165 -5.08 16.32 -2.32
CA PHE A 165 -5.39 17.73 -2.57
C PHE A 165 -6.60 18.23 -1.79
N GLU A 166 -7.69 17.45 -1.74
CA GLU A 166 -8.86 17.79 -0.91
C GLU A 166 -8.44 17.98 0.55
N SER A 167 -7.63 17.07 1.10
CA SER A 167 -7.12 17.20 2.47
C SER A 167 -6.34 18.51 2.64
N LEU A 168 -5.42 18.85 1.73
CA LEU A 168 -4.63 20.08 1.81
C LEU A 168 -5.49 21.34 1.67
N TYR A 169 -6.51 21.32 0.80
CA TYR A 169 -7.40 22.45 0.54
C TYR A 169 -8.26 22.78 1.77
N PHE A 170 -8.90 21.77 2.39
CA PHE A 170 -9.72 22.00 3.58
C PHE A 170 -8.91 22.42 4.81
N HIS A 171 -7.65 22.01 4.92
CA HIS A 171 -6.78 22.41 6.04
C HIS A 171 -6.21 23.84 5.85
N ARG A 172 -6.26 24.40 4.64
CA ARG A 172 -5.64 25.69 4.29
C ARG A 172 -6.61 26.64 3.62
N HIS A 173 -7.72 26.99 4.26
CA HIS A 173 -8.55 28.12 3.83
C HIS A 173 -7.75 29.43 3.86
N LYS A 174 -7.00 29.72 2.77
CA LYS A 174 -6.43 31.01 2.34
C LYS A 174 -5.55 30.95 1.09
N ILE A 175 -5.68 29.95 0.20
CA ILE A 175 -5.08 30.04 -1.14
C ILE A 175 -6.15 29.64 -2.17
N PRO A 176 -6.79 30.61 -2.87
CA PRO A 176 -7.43 30.31 -4.14
C PRO A 176 -6.31 29.96 -5.14
N LEU A 177 -6.57 29.06 -6.11
CA LEU A 177 -5.68 28.65 -7.21
C LEU A 177 -4.84 27.37 -7.02
N ALA A 178 -5.47 26.23 -6.73
CA ALA A 178 -4.87 24.92 -7.07
C ALA A 178 -5.77 24.07 -7.97
N LEU A 179 -7.10 24.19 -7.83
CA LEU A 179 -8.06 23.52 -8.72
C LEU A 179 -8.06 24.09 -10.15
N ASP A 180 -7.72 25.38 -10.33
CA ASP A 180 -7.66 26.01 -11.65
C ASP A 180 -6.36 25.69 -12.43
N PHE A 181 -5.33 25.15 -11.77
CA PHE A 181 -4.03 24.83 -12.40
C PHE A 181 -3.88 23.36 -12.79
N TYR A 182 -4.65 22.46 -12.20
CA TYR A 182 -4.82 21.12 -12.78
C TYR A 182 -5.83 21.23 -13.91
N ASP A 183 -5.32 21.64 -15.06
CA ASP A 183 -5.93 21.34 -16.34
C ASP A 183 -6.10 19.81 -16.40
N PHE A 184 -7.26 19.33 -15.95
CA PHE A 184 -7.71 17.92 -16.03
C PHE A 184 -7.69 17.40 -17.48
N ASN A 185 -7.34 18.26 -18.43
CA ASN A 185 -6.97 17.97 -19.80
C ASN A 185 -5.78 17.01 -19.98
N PHE A 186 -5.02 16.67 -18.92
CA PHE A 186 -4.01 15.60 -19.03
C PHE A 186 -4.61 14.18 -19.01
N ILE A 187 -5.80 14.00 -18.43
CA ILE A 187 -6.53 12.71 -18.46
C ILE A 187 -7.44 12.63 -19.70
N SER A 188 -7.87 13.77 -20.26
CA SER A 188 -8.68 13.79 -21.48
C SER A 188 -7.86 13.72 -22.77
N ASN A 189 -6.54 13.97 -22.77
CA ASN A 189 -5.77 14.02 -24.01
C ASN A 189 -5.00 12.74 -24.36
N LYS A 190 -5.47 12.14 -25.47
CA LYS A 190 -4.79 11.21 -26.39
C LYS A 190 -4.60 9.76 -25.93
N LYS A 191 -5.72 9.06 -25.68
CA LYS A 191 -5.91 7.67 -26.17
C LYS A 191 -7.31 7.11 -25.95
N ILE A 192 -8.07 7.64 -24.99
CA ILE A 192 -9.42 7.15 -24.71
C ILE A 192 -10.44 7.67 -25.74
N PHE A 193 -10.21 8.85 -26.35
CA PHE A 193 -11.13 9.43 -27.34
C PHE A 193 -10.76 9.20 -28.82
N SER A 194 -9.55 8.78 -29.16
CA SER A 194 -9.16 8.54 -30.57
C SER A 194 -9.77 7.27 -31.18
N LYS A 195 -10.60 6.54 -30.43
CA LYS A 195 -11.38 5.39 -30.94
C LYS A 195 -12.79 5.76 -31.38
N PHE A 196 -13.20 7.02 -31.25
CA PHE A 196 -14.56 7.48 -31.57
C PHE A 196 -14.62 8.51 -32.70
N GLU A 197 -13.50 8.85 -33.35
CA GLU A 197 -13.48 9.76 -34.51
C GLU A 197 -13.57 9.06 -35.88
N ASN A 198 -13.77 7.74 -35.94
CA ASN A 198 -13.99 7.02 -37.20
C ASN A 198 -15.25 6.18 -37.13
N ILE A 199 -16.41 6.84 -37.15
CA ILE A 199 -17.66 6.27 -37.64
C ILE A 199 -18.27 7.33 -38.56
N GLU A 200 -17.85 7.32 -39.82
CA GLU A 200 -18.69 7.74 -40.95
C GLU A 200 -19.60 6.58 -41.35
#